data_AF-A0A2V9XBT9-F1
#
_entry.id   AF-A0A2V9XBT9-F1
#
_cell.length_a   1.000
_cell.length_b   1.000
_cell.length_c   1.000
_cell.angle_alpha   90.00
_cell.angle_beta   90.00
_cell.angle_gamma   90.00
#
_symmetry.space_group_name_H-M   'P 1'
#
loop_
_entity.id
_entity.type
_entity.pdbx_description
1 polymer ?
#
loop_
_entity_poly.entity_id
_entity_poly.type
_entity_poly.pdbx_seq_one_letter_code
_entity_poly.pdbx_strand_id
1 'polypeptide(L)'
;MIRSSLGMTTQNPGFEHQPVIGRTSITSPAVMRPLEKLNEGKAYVDKIKPFNFMVTCHVKPFGHPPGVDAERFHLIAPYEIDSREWLKNTWTDQYSGKDYKITTFGPHGDRRTARVKTYGDVLTEYAVHPESKCADARGKACGKQTFGLLQRRHVRIEQIKYVGKESNSLEEVETGLIHSAENVYTEYPDPRRDEWTTKIVPALRQ
;
A
#
# COMPACT_ATOMS: atom_id res chain seq x y z
N MET A 1 5.46 3.42 -21.95
CA MET A 1 4.84 4.74 -21.77
C MET A 1 5.19 5.74 -22.86
N ILE A 2 6.43 6.21 -22.99
CA ILE A 2 6.79 7.27 -23.97
C ILE A 2 6.40 6.91 -25.42
N ARG A 3 6.69 5.68 -25.86
CA ARG A 3 6.27 5.19 -27.18
C ARG A 3 4.74 5.25 -27.38
N SER A 4 3.99 4.77 -26.40
CA SER A 4 2.52 4.78 -26.45
C SER A 4 1.96 6.21 -26.49
N SER A 5 2.53 7.16 -25.73
CA SER A 5 2.13 8.58 -25.82
C SER A 5 2.48 9.23 -27.17
N LEU A 6 3.44 8.67 -27.91
CA LEU A 6 3.77 9.08 -29.27
C LEU A 6 2.98 8.32 -30.35
N GLY A 7 1.97 7.54 -29.96
CA GLY A 7 1.17 6.72 -30.89
C GLY A 7 1.94 5.54 -31.49
N MET A 8 3.11 5.20 -30.96
CA MET A 8 3.93 4.09 -31.45
C MET A 8 3.54 2.79 -30.76
N THR A 9 3.63 1.69 -31.51
CA THR A 9 3.41 0.34 -30.97
C THR A 9 4.34 0.05 -29.80
N THR A 10 3.76 -0.50 -28.74
CA THR A 10 4.44 -1.03 -27.55
C THR A 10 4.20 -2.52 -27.44
N GLN A 11 5.17 -3.23 -26.87
CA GLN A 11 5.02 -4.64 -26.52
C GLN A 11 4.75 -4.77 -25.02
N ASN A 12 3.89 -5.72 -24.70
CA ASN A 12 3.55 -6.09 -23.34
C ASN A 12 4.67 -6.97 -22.75
N PRO A 13 5.19 -6.66 -21.54
CA PRO A 13 6.22 -7.49 -20.89
C PRO A 13 5.82 -8.94 -20.58
N GLY A 14 4.54 -9.31 -20.67
CA GLY A 14 4.07 -10.71 -20.57
C GLY A 14 3.76 -11.20 -19.16
N PHE A 15 4.13 -10.46 -18.11
CA PHE A 15 3.86 -10.80 -16.71
C PHE A 15 2.73 -9.96 -16.07
N GLU A 16 2.04 -9.11 -16.84
CA GLU A 16 1.07 -8.14 -16.34
C GLU A 16 -0.15 -8.76 -15.66
N HIS A 17 -0.41 -10.03 -15.95
CA HIS A 17 -1.51 -10.81 -15.38
C HIS A 17 -1.16 -11.44 -14.03
N GLN A 18 0.13 -11.46 -13.65
CA GLN A 18 0.58 -12.02 -12.38
C GLN A 18 0.20 -11.09 -11.22
N PRO A 19 -0.18 -11.64 -10.06
CA PRO A 19 -0.48 -10.85 -8.89
C PRO A 19 0.79 -10.13 -8.39
N VAL A 20 0.62 -8.91 -7.89
CA VAL A 20 1.70 -8.17 -7.21
C VAL A 20 1.75 -8.64 -5.77
N ILE A 21 2.81 -9.37 -5.45
CA ILE A 21 3.06 -9.95 -4.15
C ILE A 21 4.31 -9.30 -3.55
N GLY A 22 4.17 -8.73 -2.36
CA GLY A 22 5.27 -8.15 -1.59
C GLY A 22 5.85 -9.18 -0.62
N ARG A 23 7.16 -9.14 -0.41
CA ARG A 23 7.81 -9.86 0.70
C ARG A 23 7.99 -8.91 1.87
N THR A 24 7.54 -9.31 3.05
CA THR A 24 7.72 -8.55 4.29
C THR A 24 8.25 -9.44 5.41
N SER A 25 8.92 -8.85 6.39
CA SER A 25 9.48 -9.56 7.54
C SER A 25 8.52 -9.55 8.73
N ILE A 26 8.54 -10.60 9.55
CA ILE A 26 7.73 -10.69 10.77
C ILE A 26 8.47 -9.96 11.90
N THR A 27 8.14 -8.69 12.09
CA THR A 27 8.80 -7.76 13.02
C THR A 27 8.09 -7.64 14.36
N SER A 28 6.81 -8.01 14.45
CA SER A 28 5.98 -7.80 15.65
C SER A 28 5.10 -9.00 15.99
N PRO A 29 4.72 -9.17 17.28
CA PRO A 29 3.76 -10.20 17.68
C PRO A 29 2.38 -10.03 17.02
N ALA A 30 1.96 -8.79 16.74
CA ALA A 30 0.66 -8.53 16.10
C ALA A 30 0.58 -9.13 14.69
N VAL A 31 1.69 -9.03 13.95
CA VAL A 31 1.85 -9.62 12.62
C VAL A 31 2.04 -11.15 12.68
N MET A 32 2.60 -11.67 13.78
CA MET A 32 2.79 -13.11 13.98
C MET A 32 1.51 -13.86 14.37
N ARG A 33 0.63 -13.27 15.19
CA ARG A 33 -0.58 -13.92 15.73
C ARG A 33 -1.48 -14.58 14.67
N PRO A 34 -1.81 -13.94 13.53
CA PRO A 34 -2.66 -14.57 12.52
C PRO A 34 -2.02 -15.81 11.89
N LEU A 35 -0.69 -15.90 11.91
CA LEU A 35 0.09 -17.02 11.38
C LEU A 35 0.25 -18.17 12.40
N GLU A 36 -0.16 -18.00 13.65
CA GLU A 36 -0.04 -19.05 14.69
C GLU A 36 -0.78 -20.33 14.31
N LYS A 37 -1.96 -20.20 13.67
CA LYS A 37 -2.72 -21.34 13.14
C LYS A 37 -1.90 -22.16 12.14
N LEU A 38 -1.02 -21.53 11.38
CA LEU A 38 -0.15 -22.19 10.39
C LEU A 38 1.02 -22.92 11.03
N ASN A 39 1.25 -22.72 12.34
CA ASN A 39 2.28 -23.40 13.13
C ASN A 39 1.73 -24.57 13.95
N GLU A 40 0.40 -24.77 13.99
CA GLU A 40 -0.23 -25.88 14.70
C GLU A 40 0.23 -27.24 14.12
N GLY A 41 0.59 -28.17 15.01
CA GLY A 41 1.05 -29.51 14.62
C GLY A 41 2.44 -29.60 13.97
N LYS A 42 3.12 -28.48 13.70
CA LYS A 42 4.46 -28.46 13.11
C LYS A 42 5.57 -28.62 14.16
N ALA A 43 6.65 -29.31 13.79
CA ALA A 43 7.88 -29.32 14.59
C ALA A 43 8.46 -27.90 14.67
N TYR A 44 9.19 -27.60 15.75
CA TYR A 44 9.75 -26.26 15.97
C TYR A 44 10.59 -25.76 14.79
N VAL A 45 11.32 -26.65 14.11
CA VAL A 45 12.12 -26.30 12.94
C VAL A 45 11.28 -25.76 11.78
N ASP A 46 10.07 -26.28 11.60
CA ASP A 46 9.15 -25.99 10.49
C ASP A 46 8.16 -24.84 10.80
N LYS A 47 8.22 -24.28 12.00
CA LYS A 47 7.37 -23.15 12.40
C LYS A 47 7.84 -21.85 11.75
N ILE A 48 6.89 -21.01 11.39
CA ILE A 48 7.08 -19.59 11.11
C ILE A 48 7.47 -18.90 12.41
N LYS A 49 8.63 -18.25 12.43
CA LYS A 49 9.25 -17.63 13.61
C LYS A 49 9.32 -16.12 13.46
N PRO A 50 9.51 -15.36 14.56
CA PRO A 50 9.92 -13.97 14.47
C PRO A 50 11.12 -13.82 13.54
N PHE A 51 11.17 -12.72 12.79
CA PHE A 51 12.20 -12.41 11.79
C PHE A 51 12.24 -13.32 10.55
N ASN A 52 11.32 -14.27 10.41
CA ASN A 52 11.08 -14.92 9.11
C ASN A 52 10.38 -13.94 8.15
N PHE A 53 10.30 -14.35 6.88
CA PHE A 53 9.54 -13.65 5.86
C PHE A 53 8.12 -14.22 5.73
N MET A 54 7.23 -13.38 5.23
CA MET A 54 5.92 -13.75 4.70
C MET A 54 5.71 -13.04 3.35
N VAL A 55 4.63 -13.42 2.67
CA VAL A 55 4.15 -12.67 1.51
C VAL A 55 2.84 -11.96 1.82
N THR A 56 2.67 -10.78 1.22
CA THR A 56 1.48 -9.93 1.32
C THR A 56 0.99 -9.52 -0.08
N CYS A 57 -0.30 -9.23 -0.22
CA CYS A 57 -0.87 -8.68 -1.44
C CYS A 57 -1.85 -7.53 -1.18
N HIS A 58 -1.96 -6.63 -2.18
CA HIS A 58 -2.92 -5.54 -2.16
C HIS A 58 -4.19 -5.94 -2.93
N VAL A 59 -5.34 -5.74 -2.28
CA VAL A 59 -6.64 -5.91 -2.92
C VAL A 59 -6.93 -4.74 -3.85
N LYS A 60 -7.43 -5.04 -5.04
CA LYS A 60 -7.85 -4.02 -6.01
C LYS A 60 -9.10 -3.28 -5.50
N PRO A 61 -9.35 -2.01 -5.88
CA PRO A 61 -10.66 -1.39 -5.65
C PRO A 61 -11.80 -2.31 -6.13
N PHE A 62 -12.84 -2.46 -5.29
CA PHE A 62 -13.96 -3.41 -5.49
C PHE A 62 -13.57 -4.89 -5.55
N GLY A 63 -12.34 -5.24 -5.17
CA GLY A 63 -11.83 -6.61 -5.09
C GLY A 63 -12.04 -7.28 -3.74
N HIS A 64 -12.51 -6.54 -2.73
CA HIS A 64 -12.76 -7.06 -1.39
C HIS A 64 -13.93 -8.05 -1.39
N PRO A 65 -13.83 -9.17 -0.66
CA PRO A 65 -14.97 -10.05 -0.42
C PRO A 65 -16.16 -9.30 0.20
N PRO A 66 -17.41 -9.62 -0.16
CA PRO A 66 -18.59 -8.96 0.41
C PRO A 66 -18.65 -9.08 1.95
N GLY A 67 -18.92 -7.96 2.62
CA GLY A 67 -19.11 -7.90 4.08
C GLY A 67 -17.84 -7.82 4.91
N VAL A 68 -16.67 -7.63 4.28
CA VAL A 68 -15.43 -7.28 5.01
C VAL A 68 -15.28 -5.77 5.15
N ASP A 69 -14.54 -5.35 6.18
CA ASP A 69 -14.14 -3.96 6.36
C ASP A 69 -12.89 -3.68 5.51
N ALA A 70 -13.03 -2.89 4.44
CA ALA A 70 -11.92 -2.60 3.51
C ALA A 70 -10.78 -1.80 4.16
N GLU A 71 -11.05 -1.07 5.25
CA GLU A 71 -10.02 -0.34 6.01
C GLU A 71 -9.27 -1.26 6.99
N ARG A 72 -9.75 -2.50 7.19
CA ARG A 72 -9.17 -3.52 8.07
C ARG A 72 -9.17 -4.88 7.39
N PHE A 73 -8.64 -4.94 6.18
CA PHE A 73 -8.51 -6.17 5.40
C PHE A 73 -7.15 -6.25 4.74
N HIS A 74 -6.33 -7.20 5.18
CA HIS A 74 -4.99 -7.36 4.63
C HIS A 74 -4.56 -8.82 4.61
N LEU A 75 -4.28 -9.32 3.42
CA LEU A 75 -4.02 -10.73 3.19
C LEU A 75 -2.53 -11.04 3.27
N ILE A 76 -2.19 -11.98 4.15
CA ILE A 76 -0.85 -12.51 4.33
C ILE A 76 -0.83 -14.02 4.14
N ALA A 77 0.32 -14.56 3.72
CA ALA A 77 0.53 -16.00 3.61
C ALA A 77 2.00 -16.34 3.94
N PRO A 78 2.32 -17.61 4.27
CA PRO A 78 3.70 -18.05 4.45
C PRO A 78 4.56 -17.68 3.25
N TYR A 79 5.85 -17.41 3.50
CA TYR A 79 6.78 -17.08 2.43
C TYR A 79 6.82 -18.20 1.38
N GLU A 80 6.53 -17.82 0.14
CA GLU A 80 6.56 -18.70 -1.03
C GLU A 80 7.36 -18.00 -2.13
N ILE A 81 8.43 -18.66 -2.56
CA ILE A 81 9.36 -18.14 -3.57
C ILE A 81 8.85 -18.40 -4.99
N ASP A 82 8.12 -19.49 -5.20
CA ASP A 82 7.58 -19.84 -6.51
C ASP A 82 6.28 -19.08 -6.78
N SER A 83 6.35 -18.11 -7.70
CA SER A 83 5.21 -17.28 -8.05
C SER A 83 4.02 -18.04 -8.63
N ARG A 84 4.24 -19.27 -9.12
CA ARG A 84 3.18 -20.15 -9.65
C ARG A 84 2.29 -20.71 -8.55
N GLU A 85 2.74 -20.69 -7.30
CA GLU A 85 2.00 -21.20 -6.14
C GLU A 85 1.14 -20.11 -5.46
N TRP A 86 1.43 -18.83 -5.68
CA TRP A 86 0.75 -17.72 -4.98
C TRP A 86 -0.78 -17.72 -5.13
N LEU A 87 -1.30 -18.02 -6.32
CA LEU A 87 -2.76 -18.10 -6.56
C LEU A 87 -3.39 -19.38 -5.98
N LYS A 88 -2.59 -20.42 -5.72
CA LYS A 88 -3.05 -21.69 -5.15
C LYS A 88 -3.10 -21.63 -3.63
N ASN A 89 -2.24 -20.80 -3.04
CA ASN A 89 -2.13 -20.62 -1.60
C ASN A 89 -3.43 -20.19 -0.94
N THR A 90 -3.55 -20.52 0.33
CA THR A 90 -4.56 -19.94 1.22
C THR A 90 -3.95 -18.71 1.86
N TRP A 91 -4.73 -17.64 1.89
CA TRP A 91 -4.34 -16.33 2.39
C TRP A 91 -5.16 -16.01 3.62
N THR A 92 -4.51 -15.56 4.70
CA THR A 92 -5.18 -15.23 5.94
C THR A 92 -5.30 -13.72 6.05
N ASP A 93 -6.49 -13.21 6.33
CA ASP A 93 -6.67 -11.81 6.70
C ASP A 93 -6.07 -11.58 8.08
N GLN A 94 -5.08 -10.68 8.18
CA GLN A 94 -4.35 -10.43 9.41
C GLN A 94 -5.22 -9.88 10.55
N TYR A 95 -6.34 -9.22 10.22
CA TYR A 95 -7.22 -8.62 11.22
C TYR A 95 -8.25 -9.61 11.76
N SER A 96 -8.97 -10.31 10.87
CA SER A 96 -10.02 -11.26 11.28
C SER A 96 -9.51 -12.68 11.51
N GLY A 97 -8.32 -13.03 11.02
CA GLY A 97 -7.76 -14.39 11.07
C GLY A 97 -8.54 -15.40 10.23
N LYS A 98 -9.38 -14.91 9.29
CA LYS A 98 -10.15 -15.74 8.35
C LYS A 98 -9.35 -16.00 7.09
N ASP A 99 -9.62 -17.15 6.48
CA ASP A 99 -8.94 -17.60 5.28
C ASP A 99 -9.71 -17.25 4.00
N TYR A 100 -8.96 -16.86 2.99
CA TYR A 100 -9.39 -16.44 1.67
C TYR A 100 -8.52 -17.07 0.58
N LYS A 101 -9.05 -17.09 -0.64
CA LYS A 101 -8.27 -17.26 -1.87
C LYS A 101 -8.04 -15.91 -2.52
N ILE A 102 -7.13 -15.86 -3.49
CA ILE A 102 -6.91 -14.67 -4.31
C ILE A 102 -7.10 -14.98 -5.78
N THR A 103 -7.49 -13.97 -6.55
CA THR A 103 -7.59 -14.03 -8.01
C THR A 103 -7.15 -12.73 -8.64
N THR A 104 -6.68 -12.79 -9.89
CA THR A 104 -6.39 -11.61 -10.72
C THR A 104 -7.48 -11.36 -11.77
N PHE A 105 -8.41 -12.30 -11.94
CA PHE A 105 -9.48 -12.29 -12.93
C PHE A 105 -10.86 -12.03 -12.33
N GLY A 106 -11.82 -11.67 -13.19
CA GLY A 106 -13.21 -11.46 -12.81
C GLY A 106 -13.56 -10.01 -12.44
N PRO A 107 -14.86 -9.67 -12.37
CA PRO A 107 -15.31 -8.31 -12.12
C PRO A 107 -15.16 -7.85 -10.65
N HIS A 108 -15.36 -8.74 -9.69
CA HIS A 108 -15.33 -8.46 -8.24
C HIS A 108 -14.79 -9.64 -7.43
N GLY A 109 -14.46 -9.41 -6.17
CA GLY A 109 -14.17 -10.49 -5.21
C GLY A 109 -15.44 -11.29 -4.87
N ASP A 110 -15.29 -12.59 -4.65
CA ASP A 110 -16.40 -13.44 -4.19
C ASP A 110 -16.39 -13.57 -2.65
N ARG A 111 -17.32 -14.31 -2.06
CA ARG A 111 -17.47 -14.45 -0.60
C ARG A 111 -16.21 -14.99 0.12
N ARG A 112 -15.34 -15.73 -0.57
CA ARG A 112 -14.11 -16.33 -0.04
C ARG A 112 -12.87 -16.01 -0.87
N THR A 113 -12.97 -15.19 -1.90
CA THR A 113 -11.88 -14.86 -2.81
C THR A 113 -11.74 -13.35 -2.97
N ALA A 114 -10.58 -12.81 -2.62
CA ALA A 114 -10.25 -11.41 -2.88
C ALA A 114 -9.62 -11.25 -4.28
N ARG A 115 -9.96 -10.17 -4.97
CA ARG A 115 -9.30 -9.81 -6.22
C ARG A 115 -8.12 -8.88 -5.95
N VAL A 116 -6.93 -9.34 -6.25
CA VAL A 116 -5.68 -8.62 -5.96
C VAL A 116 -5.17 -7.85 -7.17
N LYS A 117 -4.35 -6.83 -6.91
CA LYS A 117 -3.68 -6.06 -7.97
C LYS A 117 -2.72 -6.94 -8.76
N THR A 118 -2.65 -6.69 -10.06
CA THR A 118 -1.64 -7.30 -10.93
C THR A 118 -0.51 -6.33 -11.25
N TYR A 119 0.59 -6.84 -11.82
CA TYR A 119 1.66 -5.97 -12.32
C TYR A 119 1.15 -5.01 -13.41
N GLY A 120 0.20 -5.45 -14.23
CA GLY A 120 -0.48 -4.59 -15.21
C GLY A 120 -1.24 -3.43 -14.57
N ASP A 121 -1.93 -3.69 -13.46
CA ASP A 121 -2.60 -2.63 -12.69
C ASP A 121 -1.58 -1.62 -12.16
N VAL A 122 -0.47 -2.08 -11.57
CA VAL A 122 0.60 -1.21 -11.06
C VAL A 122 1.23 -0.38 -12.18
N LEU A 123 1.54 -0.98 -13.33
CA LEU A 123 2.08 -0.28 -14.49
C LEU A 123 1.11 0.78 -15.02
N THR A 124 -0.19 0.48 -15.03
CA THR A 124 -1.25 1.40 -15.47
C THR A 124 -1.41 2.56 -14.50
N GLU A 125 -1.44 2.28 -13.18
CA GLU A 125 -1.50 3.29 -12.14
C GLU A 125 -0.27 4.19 -12.14
N TYR A 126 0.92 3.60 -12.30
CA TYR A 126 2.19 4.33 -12.41
C TYR A 126 2.21 5.28 -13.60
N ALA A 127 1.61 4.87 -14.73
CA ALA A 127 1.60 5.69 -15.94
C ALA A 127 0.83 7.02 -15.81
N VAL A 128 -0.10 7.09 -14.86
CA VAL A 128 -0.89 8.29 -14.57
C VAL A 128 -0.63 8.81 -13.16
N HIS A 129 0.46 8.37 -12.52
CA HIS A 129 0.81 8.80 -11.17
C HIS A 129 1.26 10.28 -11.18
N PRO A 130 0.59 11.18 -10.44
CA PRO A 130 0.97 12.58 -10.41
C PRO A 130 2.35 12.79 -9.76
N GLU A 131 3.27 13.47 -10.46
CA GLU A 131 4.58 13.80 -9.88
C GLU A 131 4.47 14.99 -8.92
N SER A 132 4.52 14.70 -7.63
CA SER A 132 4.35 15.67 -6.54
C SER A 132 5.35 16.84 -6.56
N LYS A 133 6.56 16.62 -7.07
CA LYS A 133 7.68 17.59 -7.09
C LYS A 133 7.66 18.48 -8.33
N CYS A 134 6.74 18.23 -9.25
CA CYS A 134 6.63 18.91 -10.53
C CYS A 134 5.35 19.72 -10.65
N ALA A 135 5.39 20.68 -11.56
CA ALA A 135 4.27 21.50 -11.96
C ALA A 135 4.05 21.39 -13.48
N ASP A 136 2.81 21.61 -13.91
CA ASP A 136 2.47 21.72 -15.33
C ASP A 136 3.03 23.00 -15.95
N ALA A 137 2.80 23.19 -17.25
CA ALA A 137 3.27 24.37 -17.99
C ALA A 137 2.69 25.70 -17.47
N ARG A 138 1.64 25.67 -16.63
CA ARG A 138 1.02 26.84 -15.99
C ARG A 138 1.46 27.00 -14.53
N GLY A 139 2.40 26.18 -14.04
CA GLY A 139 2.87 26.20 -12.66
C GLY A 139 1.90 25.54 -11.66
N LYS A 140 0.85 24.84 -12.11
CA LYS A 140 -0.10 24.14 -11.25
C LYS A 140 0.43 22.75 -10.87
N ALA A 141 0.00 22.23 -9.72
CA ALA A 141 0.32 20.86 -9.30
C ALA A 141 -0.08 19.83 -10.37
N CYS A 142 0.78 18.83 -10.58
CA CYS A 142 0.49 17.74 -11.50
C CYS A 142 -0.72 16.92 -11.03
N GLY A 143 -1.55 16.51 -11.98
CA GLY A 143 -2.62 15.52 -11.79
C GLY A 143 -2.44 14.36 -12.78
N LYS A 144 -3.39 13.42 -12.76
CA LYS A 144 -3.34 12.21 -13.61
C LYS A 144 -3.31 12.49 -15.12
N GLN A 145 -3.82 13.65 -15.52
CA GLN A 145 -3.87 14.10 -16.91
C GLN A 145 -2.78 15.13 -17.23
N THR A 146 -1.82 15.37 -16.34
CA THR A 146 -0.71 16.27 -16.65
C THR A 146 0.28 15.55 -17.55
N PHE A 147 0.56 16.13 -18.71
CA PHE A 147 1.50 15.61 -19.70
C PHE A 147 2.37 16.74 -20.28
N GLY A 148 3.46 16.37 -20.93
CA GLY A 148 4.42 17.32 -21.53
C GLY A 148 5.61 17.61 -20.62
N LEU A 149 6.34 18.68 -20.96
CA LEU A 149 7.53 19.08 -20.21
C LEU A 149 7.13 19.66 -18.85
N LEU A 150 7.49 18.94 -17.79
CA LEU A 150 7.21 19.35 -16.42
C LEU A 150 8.23 20.38 -15.92
N GLN A 151 7.76 21.30 -15.09
CA GLN A 151 8.61 22.30 -14.42
C GLN A 151 8.79 21.96 -12.94
N ARG A 152 9.81 22.55 -12.30
CA ARG A 152 10.00 22.38 -10.86
C ARG A 152 8.85 23.03 -10.09
N ARG A 153 8.21 22.28 -9.19
CA ARG A 153 7.15 22.84 -8.33
C ARG A 153 7.74 23.72 -7.25
N HIS A 154 7.36 25.00 -7.26
CA HIS A 154 7.57 25.89 -6.11
C HIS A 154 6.51 25.60 -5.05
N VAL A 155 6.96 25.36 -3.82
CA VAL A 155 6.09 25.14 -2.66
C VAL A 155 6.37 26.22 -1.62
N ARG A 156 5.35 26.61 -0.87
CA ARG A 156 5.47 27.48 0.30
C ARG A 156 5.26 26.63 1.54
N ILE A 157 6.04 26.90 2.58
CA ILE A 157 5.87 26.22 3.86
C ILE A 157 4.55 26.70 4.45
N GLU A 158 3.62 25.77 4.65
CA GLU A 158 2.33 26.05 5.28
C GLU A 158 2.40 25.87 6.79
N GLN A 159 3.05 24.79 7.24
CA GLN A 159 3.20 24.45 8.66
C GLN A 159 4.52 23.70 8.87
N ILE A 160 5.08 23.84 10.07
CA ILE A 160 6.19 23.01 10.55
C ILE A 160 5.62 22.03 11.57
N LYS A 161 5.68 20.73 11.26
CA LYS A 161 5.32 19.65 12.19
C LYS A 161 6.60 19.00 12.71
N TYR A 162 6.70 18.82 14.03
CA TYR A 162 7.77 18.04 14.62
C TYR A 162 7.37 16.57 14.65
N VAL A 163 8.14 15.75 13.94
CA VAL A 163 7.95 14.29 13.91
C VAL A 163 9.20 13.61 14.46
N GLY A 164 9.01 12.47 15.11
CA GLY A 164 10.13 11.63 15.52
C GLY A 164 10.99 11.21 14.33
N LYS A 165 12.30 11.04 14.56
CA LYS A 165 13.20 10.47 13.54
C LYS A 165 12.99 8.97 13.35
N GLU A 166 12.41 8.32 14.35
CA GLU A 166 11.91 6.95 14.25
C GLU A 166 10.61 7.00 13.46
N SER A 167 10.73 6.87 12.14
CA SER A 167 9.56 6.62 11.31
C SER A 167 9.11 5.20 11.61
N ASN A 168 8.22 5.06 12.59
CA ASN A 168 7.66 3.75 12.92
C ASN A 168 6.93 3.24 11.68
N SER A 169 7.28 2.02 11.28
CA SER A 169 6.44 1.24 10.37
C SER A 169 6.25 1.80 8.95
N LEU A 170 7.15 2.63 8.41
CA LEU A 170 7.05 3.10 7.00
C LEU A 170 6.91 1.95 6.01
N GLU A 171 7.71 0.91 6.18
CA GLU A 171 7.65 -0.29 5.33
C GLU A 171 6.34 -1.05 5.54
N GLU A 172 5.81 -1.09 6.77
CA GLU A 172 4.53 -1.72 7.09
C GLU A 172 3.34 -0.92 6.53
N VAL A 173 3.45 0.41 6.44
CA VAL A 173 2.45 1.28 5.80
C VAL A 173 2.49 1.13 4.28
N GLU A 174 3.69 1.14 3.70
CA GLU A 174 3.88 0.95 2.26
C GLU A 174 3.37 -0.44 1.82
N THR A 175 3.65 -1.47 2.60
CA THR A 175 3.14 -2.83 2.37
C THR A 175 1.68 -3.00 2.79
N GLY A 176 1.05 -2.00 3.39
CA GLY A 176 -0.37 -2.02 3.78
C GLY A 176 -0.68 -2.85 5.03
N LEU A 177 0.34 -3.28 5.79
CA LEU A 177 0.19 -3.92 7.10
C LEU A 177 -0.40 -2.96 8.16
N ILE A 178 -0.23 -1.64 8.00
CA ILE A 178 -0.84 -0.61 8.85
C ILE A 178 -1.81 0.25 8.02
N HIS A 179 -3.08 0.26 8.40
CA HIS A 179 -4.12 1.06 7.75
C HIS A 179 -4.51 2.36 8.50
N SER A 180 -3.95 2.64 9.69
CA SER A 180 -4.19 3.90 10.42
C SER A 180 -3.03 4.88 10.29
N ALA A 181 -3.31 6.10 9.83
CA ALA A 181 -2.35 7.19 9.72
C ALA A 181 -1.76 7.62 11.08
N GLU A 182 -2.50 7.42 12.19
CA GLU A 182 -2.07 7.74 13.55
C GLU A 182 -0.89 6.88 14.03
N ASN A 183 -0.63 5.75 13.36
CA ASN A 183 0.44 4.82 13.73
C ASN A 183 1.75 5.05 12.96
N VAL A 184 1.77 5.96 11.97
CA VAL A 184 2.91 6.09 11.03
C VAL A 184 3.96 7.08 11.52
N TYR A 185 3.51 8.18 12.12
CA TYR A 185 4.40 9.22 12.62
C TYR A 185 4.02 9.57 14.05
N THR A 186 5.02 9.57 14.93
CA THR A 186 4.86 10.19 16.25
C THR A 186 5.01 11.71 16.07
N GLU A 187 3.88 12.42 16.05
CA GLU A 187 3.86 13.88 16.06
C GLU A 187 4.11 14.40 17.48
N TYR A 188 5.01 15.37 17.62
CA TYR A 188 5.30 16.08 18.87
C TYR A 188 4.67 17.48 18.79
N PRO A 189 3.45 17.67 19.31
CA PRO A 189 2.78 18.95 19.23
C PRO A 189 3.53 20.01 20.05
N ASP A 190 3.79 21.17 19.45
CA ASP A 190 4.26 22.36 20.14
C ASP A 190 3.06 23.32 20.30
N PRO A 191 2.52 23.52 21.52
CA PRO A 191 1.38 24.40 21.76
C PRO A 191 1.59 25.84 21.27
N ARG A 192 2.84 26.29 21.11
CA ARG A 192 3.17 27.64 20.61
C ARG A 192 3.05 27.76 19.09
N ARG A 193 2.93 26.63 18.38
CA ARG A 193 2.96 26.54 16.92
C ARG A 193 1.75 25.78 16.36
N ASP A 194 0.70 25.63 17.16
CA ASP A 194 -0.52 24.99 16.70
C ASP A 194 -1.24 25.87 15.66
N GLU A 195 -2.13 25.24 14.89
CA GLU A 195 -2.86 25.91 13.81
C GLU A 195 -3.75 27.03 14.33
N TRP A 196 -4.32 26.84 15.53
CA TRP A 196 -5.12 27.86 16.20
C TRP A 196 -4.34 29.15 16.42
N THR A 197 -3.17 29.05 17.04
CA THR A 197 -2.34 30.22 17.40
C THR A 197 -1.69 30.86 16.18
N THR A 198 -1.25 30.05 15.21
CA THR A 198 -0.43 30.54 14.08
C THR A 198 -1.23 30.95 12.85
N LYS A 199 -2.41 30.38 12.61
CA LYS A 199 -3.26 30.69 11.44
C LYS A 199 -4.59 31.34 11.84
N ILE A 200 -5.33 30.75 12.78
CA ILE A 200 -6.72 31.15 13.06
C ILE A 200 -6.77 32.47 13.85
N VAL A 201 -6.05 32.58 14.97
CA VAL A 201 -6.05 33.80 15.80
C VAL A 201 -5.61 35.06 15.02
N PRO A 202 -4.54 35.03 14.19
CA PRO A 202 -4.18 36.18 13.36
C PRO A 202 -5.25 36.56 12.33
N ALA A 203 -5.90 35.57 11.70
CA ALA A 203 -6.95 35.80 10.71
C ALA A 203 -8.22 36.38 11.32
N LEU A 204 -8.57 36.01 12.56
CA LEU A 204 -9.71 36.56 13.29
C LEU A 204 -9.49 37.98 13.85
N ARG A 205 -8.26 38.48 13.83
CA ARG A 205 -7.90 39.85 14.27
C ARG A 205 -7.85 40.86 13.12
N GLN A 206 -8.10 40.42 11.89
CA GLN A 206 -8.26 41.28 10.71
C GLN A 206 -9.75 41.53 10.44
#